data_AF-A0AA46TVJ7-F1
#
_entry.id   AF-A0AA46TVJ7-F1
#
_cell.length_a   1.000
_cell.length_b   1.000
_cell.length_c   1.000
_cell.angle_alpha   90.00
_cell.angle_beta   90.00
_cell.angle_gamma   90.00
#
_symmetry.space_group_name_H-M   'P 1'
#
loop_
_entity.id
_entity.type
_entity.pdbx_description
1 polymer ?
#
loop_
_entity_poly.entity_id
_entity_poly.type
_entity_poly.pdbx_seq_one_letter_code
_entity_poly.pdbx_strand_id
1 'polypeptide(L)'
;MREKILVGGYTKRESKGIYSFDLDIAKEELSNLTEVAHIQNATYFALDKAKQHLYTCAADENGGGIAALSYKRGKTELLNYVTSVGAPLCYVAVDNDRGFVYGANYHLGEIRVYKIQKNGSLTLTDTVKHEGEGSKVHPGQERPHVHYTDLTPDGRLVTCDLGTDEITVYDVVGEEGKLSLVSLYRMPAGTGVRHLTFHPNGKIAYAIGEFSSTVTVLSYNEEKGRFAALETISTLPVDFEGTKSASALRLSSDGAFLYASNRGHNSIAIYSVSPLGTKITLEDIVKTEGDTPRDFNFNSTEDFIIVAHQDSDNISLFRRNRKTGMLTLKQKDFYSPEGTCILPTL
;
A
#
# COMPACT_ATOMS: atom_id res chain seq x y z
N MET A 1 -2.15 2.33 -27.06
CA MET A 1 -3.05 1.62 -26.13
C MET A 1 -3.29 2.54 -24.95
N ARG A 2 -4.51 2.59 -24.41
CA ARG A 2 -4.83 3.42 -23.24
C ARG A 2 -5.18 2.52 -22.07
N GLU A 3 -4.49 2.72 -20.96
CA GLU A 3 -4.78 2.06 -19.69
C GLU A 3 -5.54 3.01 -18.78
N LYS A 4 -6.54 2.49 -18.06
CA LYS A 4 -7.24 3.26 -17.03
C LYS A 4 -6.57 3.02 -15.68
N ILE A 5 -6.30 4.10 -14.98
CA ILE A 5 -5.70 4.08 -13.65
C ILE A 5 -6.61 4.86 -12.71
N LEU A 6 -6.80 4.35 -11.50
CA LEU A 6 -7.51 5.03 -10.44
C LEU A 6 -6.53 5.75 -9.52
N VAL A 7 -6.96 6.90 -9.03
CA VAL A 7 -6.32 7.62 -7.94
C VAL A 7 -7.36 7.98 -6.88
N GLY A 8 -7.04 7.74 -5.63
CA GLY A 8 -7.82 8.15 -4.47
C GLY A 8 -6.90 8.80 -3.44
N GLY A 9 -7.48 9.46 -2.46
CA GLY A 9 -6.76 10.40 -1.64
C GLY A 9 -7.47 10.81 -0.36
N TYR A 10 -6.90 11.81 0.29
CA TYR A 10 -7.65 12.60 1.26
C TYR A 10 -8.74 13.41 0.55
N THR A 11 -9.69 13.90 1.33
CA THR A 11 -10.75 14.81 0.88
C THR A 11 -10.83 16.00 1.84
N LYS A 12 -9.66 16.57 2.19
CA LYS A 12 -9.53 17.67 3.16
C LYS A 12 -9.55 19.03 2.47
N ARG A 13 -9.21 19.09 1.18
CA ARG A 13 -9.20 20.29 0.35
C ARG A 13 -10.20 20.16 -0.79
N GLU A 14 -9.72 19.79 -1.99
CA GLU A 14 -10.49 19.83 -3.24
C GLU A 14 -10.97 18.45 -3.69
N SER A 15 -10.31 17.38 -3.23
CA SER A 15 -10.64 16.03 -3.62
C SER A 15 -12.00 15.62 -3.08
N LYS A 16 -12.77 14.92 -3.91
CA LYS A 16 -14.11 14.40 -3.62
C LYS A 16 -14.14 12.89 -3.39
N GLY A 17 -13.03 12.21 -3.62
CA GLY A 17 -12.93 10.75 -3.45
C GLY A 17 -12.01 10.11 -4.48
N ILE A 18 -12.57 9.27 -5.33
CA ILE A 18 -11.82 8.45 -6.29
C ILE A 18 -12.01 9.01 -7.69
N TYR A 19 -10.90 9.17 -8.40
CA TYR A 19 -10.82 9.60 -9.78
C TYR A 19 -10.23 8.50 -10.66
N SER A 20 -10.48 8.58 -11.96
CA SER A 20 -9.82 7.81 -12.99
C SER A 20 -9.12 8.72 -13.98
N PHE A 21 -7.99 8.29 -14.53
CA PHE A 21 -7.31 8.95 -15.64
C PHE A 21 -6.78 7.89 -16.62
N ASP A 22 -6.41 8.35 -17.82
CA ASP A 22 -5.88 7.51 -18.88
C ASP A 22 -4.36 7.67 -18.99
N LEU A 23 -3.62 6.56 -19.05
CA LEU A 23 -2.25 6.50 -19.53
C LEU A 23 -2.25 6.08 -21.00
N ASP A 24 -1.81 6.97 -21.90
CA ASP A 24 -1.57 6.63 -23.30
C ASP A 24 -0.14 6.11 -23.48
N ILE A 25 0.00 4.78 -23.55
CA ILE A 25 1.29 4.09 -23.61
C ILE A 25 2.14 4.54 -24.81
N ALA A 26 1.50 4.86 -25.94
CA ALA A 26 2.22 5.20 -27.16
C ALA A 26 2.76 6.63 -27.12
N LYS A 27 2.04 7.53 -26.44
CA LYS A 27 2.45 8.92 -26.26
C LYS A 27 3.27 9.15 -25.00
N GLU A 28 3.22 8.21 -24.05
CA GLU A 28 3.82 8.35 -22.72
C GLU A 28 3.22 9.52 -21.94
N GLU A 29 1.90 9.68 -22.01
CA GLU A 29 1.16 10.83 -21.46
C GLU A 29 -0.08 10.39 -20.64
N LEU A 30 -0.37 11.17 -19.60
CA LEU A 30 -1.54 11.10 -18.73
C LEU A 30 -2.59 12.14 -19.18
N SER A 31 -3.86 11.73 -19.18
CA SER A 31 -4.97 12.60 -19.59
C SER A 31 -6.31 12.19 -18.94
N ASN A 32 -7.35 13.01 -19.12
CA ASN A 32 -8.75 12.67 -18.82
C ASN A 32 -9.07 12.34 -17.35
N LEU A 33 -8.58 13.14 -16.39
CA LEU A 33 -8.97 13.00 -14.99
C LEU A 33 -10.49 13.17 -14.84
N THR A 34 -11.16 12.16 -14.31
CA THR A 34 -12.62 12.12 -14.13
C THR A 34 -12.95 11.54 -12.77
N GLU A 35 -13.77 12.22 -11.97
CA GLU A 35 -14.33 11.67 -10.73
C GLU A 35 -15.18 10.44 -11.05
N VAL A 36 -14.90 9.32 -10.37
CA VAL A 36 -15.67 8.07 -10.53
C VAL A 36 -16.50 7.76 -9.30
N ALA A 37 -16.01 8.09 -8.09
CA ALA A 37 -16.73 7.86 -6.85
C ALA A 37 -16.57 9.02 -5.87
N HIS A 38 -17.69 9.46 -5.28
CA HIS A 38 -17.72 10.44 -4.20
C HIS A 38 -17.63 9.73 -2.85
N ILE A 39 -16.43 9.59 -2.29
CA ILE A 39 -16.15 8.85 -1.06
C ILE A 39 -15.17 9.65 -0.20
N GLN A 40 -15.55 9.99 1.03
CA GLN A 40 -14.67 10.74 1.92
C GLN A 40 -13.48 9.87 2.37
N ASN A 41 -12.28 10.45 2.35
CA ASN A 41 -11.04 9.80 2.78
C ASN A 41 -10.78 8.43 2.12
N ALA A 42 -10.99 8.32 0.81
CA ALA A 42 -10.64 7.17 -0.03
C ALA A 42 -9.12 7.00 -0.21
N THR A 43 -8.39 6.96 0.91
CA THR A 43 -6.93 7.06 0.98
C THR A 43 -6.19 5.80 0.55
N TYR A 44 -6.88 4.66 0.53
CA TYR A 44 -6.39 3.39 0.01
C TYR A 44 -7.57 2.53 -0.45
N PHE A 45 -7.38 1.75 -1.50
CA PHE A 45 -8.44 0.88 -2.04
C PHE A 45 -7.86 -0.25 -2.88
N ALA A 46 -8.67 -1.31 -3.04
CA ALA A 46 -8.35 -2.49 -3.81
C ALA A 46 -9.53 -2.92 -4.68
N LEU A 47 -9.22 -3.56 -5.80
CA LEU A 47 -10.21 -4.24 -6.65
C LEU A 47 -10.21 -5.73 -6.34
N ASP A 48 -11.37 -6.37 -6.48
CA ASP A 48 -11.43 -7.83 -6.56
C ASP A 48 -10.77 -8.34 -7.86
N LYS A 49 -10.41 -9.63 -7.88
CA LYS A 49 -9.72 -10.27 -9.02
C LYS A 49 -10.54 -10.20 -10.31
N ALA A 50 -11.87 -10.24 -10.19
CA ALA A 50 -12.80 -10.11 -11.30
C ALA A 50 -13.00 -8.66 -11.78
N LYS A 51 -12.47 -7.69 -11.04
CA LYS A 51 -12.59 -6.24 -11.29
C LYS A 51 -14.06 -5.84 -11.45
N GLN A 52 -14.91 -6.38 -10.58
CA GLN A 52 -16.34 -6.09 -10.47
C GLN A 52 -16.67 -5.30 -9.20
N HIS A 53 -15.76 -5.26 -8.22
CA HIS A 53 -15.96 -4.56 -6.96
C HIS A 53 -14.71 -3.81 -6.55
N LEU A 54 -14.90 -2.62 -5.99
CA LEU A 54 -13.87 -1.78 -5.40
C LEU A 54 -14.16 -1.61 -3.91
N TYR A 55 -13.15 -1.88 -3.09
CA TYR A 55 -13.22 -1.75 -1.64
C TYR A 55 -12.26 -0.67 -1.20
N THR A 56 -12.75 0.35 -0.49
CA THR A 56 -11.96 1.55 -0.16
C THR A 56 -12.09 1.91 1.30
N CYS A 57 -10.99 2.40 1.89
CA CYS A 57 -11.06 3.20 3.12
C CYS A 57 -12.14 4.28 2.93
N ALA A 58 -12.91 4.53 3.98
CA ALA A 58 -13.99 5.51 3.91
C ALA A 58 -14.26 6.13 5.28
N ALA A 59 -14.86 7.32 5.24
CA ALA A 59 -15.52 7.94 6.37
C ALA A 59 -16.96 8.31 5.98
N ASP A 60 -17.86 8.27 6.95
CA ASP A 60 -19.21 8.83 6.87
C ASP A 60 -19.58 9.53 8.19
N GLU A 61 -20.84 9.92 8.34
CA GLU A 61 -21.37 10.54 9.56
C GLU A 61 -21.24 9.67 10.83
N ASN A 62 -21.06 8.36 10.70
CA ASN A 62 -20.90 7.43 11.82
C ASN A 62 -19.45 7.26 12.25
N GLY A 63 -18.49 7.74 11.45
CA GLY A 63 -17.05 7.67 11.72
C GLY A 63 -16.28 7.03 10.57
N GLY A 64 -15.31 6.18 10.91
CA GLY A 64 -14.37 5.59 9.96
C GLY A 64 -14.58 4.11 9.70
N GLY A 65 -14.23 3.66 8.50
CA GLY A 65 -14.30 2.25 8.14
C GLY A 65 -14.00 2.01 6.66
N ILE A 66 -14.87 1.24 6.02
CA ILE A 66 -14.75 0.80 4.63
C ILE A 66 -16.04 1.07 3.85
N ALA A 67 -15.92 1.35 2.56
CA ALA A 67 -17.02 1.35 1.61
C ALA A 67 -16.80 0.27 0.56
N ALA A 68 -17.88 -0.41 0.19
CA ALA A 68 -17.93 -1.32 -0.94
C ALA A 68 -18.64 -0.66 -2.11
N LEU A 69 -18.06 -0.72 -3.29
CA LEU A 69 -18.62 -0.20 -4.52
C LEU A 69 -18.64 -1.31 -5.58
N SER A 70 -19.69 -1.36 -6.39
CA SER A 70 -19.58 -2.07 -7.66
C SER A 70 -18.65 -1.29 -8.58
N TYR A 71 -17.93 -1.98 -9.46
CA TYR A 71 -17.00 -1.41 -10.43
C TYR A 71 -17.21 -2.07 -11.78
N LYS A 72 -17.89 -1.39 -12.70
CA LYS A 72 -18.21 -1.92 -14.04
C LYS A 72 -17.74 -0.94 -15.11
N ARG A 73 -16.66 -1.32 -15.82
CA ARG A 73 -16.09 -0.54 -16.93
C ARG A 73 -15.78 0.91 -16.54
N GLY A 74 -15.19 1.12 -15.36
CA GLY A 74 -14.83 2.45 -14.86
C GLY A 74 -15.98 3.24 -14.22
N LYS A 75 -17.19 2.68 -14.14
CA LYS A 75 -18.29 3.26 -13.37
C LYS A 75 -18.39 2.58 -12.01
N THR A 76 -18.61 3.37 -10.97
CA THR A 76 -18.84 2.88 -9.62
C THR A 76 -20.22 3.22 -9.09
N GLU A 77 -20.76 2.31 -8.28
CA GLU A 77 -21.99 2.52 -7.52
C GLU A 77 -21.75 2.04 -6.10
N LEU A 78 -22.06 2.86 -5.11
CA LEU A 78 -21.95 2.50 -3.70
C LEU A 78 -22.92 1.34 -3.38
N LEU A 79 -22.39 0.28 -2.77
CA LEU A 79 -23.17 -0.86 -2.30
C LEU A 79 -23.53 -0.70 -0.82
N ASN A 80 -22.54 -0.47 0.03
CA ASN A 80 -22.73 -0.11 1.43
C ASN A 80 -21.48 0.51 2.06
N TYR A 81 -21.69 1.18 3.19
CA TYR A 81 -20.64 1.49 4.16
C TYR A 81 -20.66 0.46 5.30
N VAL A 82 -19.49 0.18 5.84
CA VAL A 82 -19.32 -0.50 7.14
C VAL A 82 -18.37 0.36 7.97
N THR A 83 -18.94 1.32 8.68
CA THR A 83 -18.24 2.35 9.47
C THR A 83 -18.59 2.22 10.95
N SER A 84 -17.73 2.75 11.80
CA SER A 84 -17.97 2.86 13.24
C SER A 84 -17.26 4.08 13.82
N VAL A 85 -17.66 4.47 15.04
CA VAL A 85 -17.03 5.58 15.75
C VAL A 85 -15.53 5.36 15.84
N GLY A 86 -14.76 6.34 15.37
CA GLY A 86 -13.30 6.26 15.29
C GLY A 86 -12.76 6.70 13.94
N ALA A 87 -11.45 6.55 13.76
CA ALA A 87 -10.79 6.98 12.52
C ALA A 87 -10.97 5.96 11.38
N PRO A 88 -10.89 6.41 10.11
CA PRO A 88 -10.90 5.52 8.95
C PRO A 88 -9.77 4.49 8.94
N LEU A 89 -9.94 3.46 8.12
CA LEU A 89 -8.86 2.56 7.73
C LEU A 89 -7.76 3.31 6.96
N CYS A 90 -6.58 2.72 6.90
CA CYS A 90 -5.42 3.24 6.16
C CYS A 90 -4.90 2.29 5.08
N TYR A 91 -5.35 1.03 5.06
CA TYR A 91 -5.01 0.02 4.07
C TYR A 91 -6.17 -0.97 3.91
N VAL A 92 -6.34 -1.51 2.70
CA VAL A 92 -7.36 -2.50 2.36
C VAL A 92 -6.77 -3.54 1.40
N ALA A 93 -7.02 -4.82 1.65
CA ALA A 93 -6.68 -5.94 0.76
C ALA A 93 -7.85 -6.91 0.59
N VAL A 94 -7.85 -7.66 -0.52
CA VAL A 94 -8.93 -8.59 -0.88
C VAL A 94 -8.40 -10.03 -0.94
N ASP A 95 -8.97 -10.90 -0.12
CA ASP A 95 -8.86 -12.36 -0.25
C ASP A 95 -10.00 -12.86 -1.14
N ASN A 96 -9.67 -13.05 -2.42
CA ASN A 96 -10.63 -13.50 -3.42
C ASN A 96 -11.01 -14.97 -3.25
N ASP A 97 -10.11 -15.78 -2.71
CA ASP A 97 -10.30 -17.23 -2.63
C ASP A 97 -11.23 -17.58 -1.47
N ARG A 98 -11.14 -16.84 -0.35
CA ARG A 98 -12.01 -17.01 0.82
C ARG A 98 -13.19 -16.04 0.88
N GLY A 99 -13.19 -14.99 0.06
CA GLY A 99 -14.25 -13.99 0.02
C GLY A 99 -14.20 -13.02 1.19
N PHE A 100 -13.01 -12.54 1.55
CA PHE A 100 -12.81 -11.55 2.61
C PHE A 100 -12.14 -10.28 2.11
N VAL A 101 -12.34 -9.20 2.85
CA VAL A 101 -11.58 -7.96 2.76
C VAL A 101 -10.95 -7.70 4.13
N TYR A 102 -9.67 -7.35 4.14
CA TYR A 102 -8.92 -7.02 5.34
C TYR A 102 -8.62 -5.53 5.37
N GLY A 103 -8.83 -4.90 6.53
CA GLY A 103 -8.57 -3.49 6.74
C GLY A 103 -7.60 -3.24 7.90
N ALA A 104 -6.63 -2.37 7.70
CA ALA A 104 -5.74 -1.88 8.75
C ALA A 104 -6.24 -0.54 9.29
N ASN A 105 -6.38 -0.40 10.61
CA ASN A 105 -6.70 0.87 11.26
C ASN A 105 -5.50 1.41 12.04
N TYR A 106 -4.84 2.42 11.47
CA TYR A 106 -3.68 3.07 12.06
C TYR A 106 -3.97 3.67 13.44
N HIS A 107 -5.07 4.41 13.57
CA HIS A 107 -5.33 5.16 14.79
C HIS A 107 -5.88 4.31 15.92
N LEU A 108 -6.48 3.15 15.64
CA LEU A 108 -7.01 2.24 16.65
C LEU A 108 -6.07 1.07 16.96
N GLY A 109 -5.07 0.81 16.10
CA GLY A 109 -4.20 -0.36 16.23
C GLY A 109 -4.99 -1.65 15.96
N GLU A 110 -5.91 -1.63 15.00
CA GLU A 110 -6.86 -2.71 14.76
C GLU A 110 -6.74 -3.29 13.35
N ILE A 111 -6.98 -4.60 13.27
CA ILE A 111 -7.26 -5.34 12.04
C ILE A 111 -8.76 -5.57 11.98
N ARG A 112 -9.40 -5.26 10.86
CA ARG A 112 -10.82 -5.55 10.63
C ARG A 112 -10.97 -6.54 9.49
N VAL A 113 -11.78 -7.58 9.71
CA VAL A 113 -12.11 -8.59 8.70
C VAL A 113 -13.55 -8.40 8.26
N TYR A 114 -13.76 -8.28 6.95
CA TYR A 114 -15.08 -8.13 6.36
C TYR A 114 -15.35 -9.29 5.41
N LYS A 115 -16.53 -9.90 5.55
CA LYS A 115 -17.01 -10.93 4.63
C LYS A 115 -17.69 -10.30 3.43
N ILE A 116 -17.29 -10.73 2.24
CA ILE A 116 -17.88 -10.32 0.97
C ILE A 116 -19.20 -11.07 0.78
N GLN A 117 -20.29 -10.31 0.64
CA GLN A 117 -21.61 -10.84 0.36
C GLN A 117 -21.76 -11.15 -1.14
N LYS A 118 -22.81 -11.91 -1.50
CA LYS A 118 -23.04 -12.35 -2.89
C LYS A 118 -23.13 -11.20 -3.90
N ASN A 119 -23.58 -10.01 -3.49
CA ASN A 119 -23.68 -8.81 -4.33
C ASN A 119 -22.42 -7.92 -4.27
N GLY A 120 -21.37 -8.34 -3.55
CA GLY A 120 -20.15 -7.58 -3.33
C GLY A 120 -20.18 -6.64 -2.13
N SER A 121 -21.30 -6.47 -1.43
CA SER A 121 -21.36 -5.66 -0.20
C SER A 121 -20.59 -6.32 0.94
N LEU A 122 -20.30 -5.58 2.01
CA LEU A 122 -19.48 -6.07 3.12
C LEU A 122 -20.26 -6.23 4.42
N THR A 123 -19.82 -7.15 5.26
CA THR A 123 -20.23 -7.26 6.66
C THR A 123 -19.00 -7.50 7.53
N LEU A 124 -18.85 -6.73 8.63
CA LEU A 124 -17.76 -6.94 9.58
C LEU A 124 -17.97 -8.26 10.33
N THR A 125 -16.97 -9.12 10.33
CA THR A 125 -17.04 -10.46 10.97
C THR A 125 -15.99 -10.63 12.07
N ASP A 126 -14.88 -9.89 12.02
CA ASP A 126 -13.87 -9.92 13.07
C ASP A 126 -13.18 -8.56 13.27
N THR A 127 -12.69 -8.34 14.49
CA THR A 127 -11.81 -7.22 14.82
C THR A 127 -10.78 -7.69 15.83
N VAL A 128 -9.50 -7.60 15.45
CA VAL A 128 -8.38 -7.90 16.33
C VAL A 128 -7.66 -6.60 16.64
N LYS A 129 -7.53 -6.31 17.93
CA LYS A 129 -6.79 -5.15 18.41
C LYS A 129 -5.39 -5.58 18.82
N HIS A 130 -4.39 -4.90 18.30
CA HIS A 130 -3.03 -4.99 18.83
C HIS A 130 -2.98 -4.23 20.16
N GLU A 131 -2.34 -4.84 21.15
CA GLU A 131 -2.16 -4.27 22.48
C GLU A 131 -0.67 -4.17 22.80
N GLY A 132 -0.33 -3.37 23.81
CA GLY A 132 1.04 -3.16 24.26
C GLY A 132 1.49 -1.71 24.09
N GLU A 133 2.77 -1.49 24.37
CA GLU A 133 3.41 -0.19 24.19
C GLU A 133 4.15 -0.17 22.85
N GLY A 134 4.14 0.99 22.18
CA GLY A 134 5.03 1.19 21.04
C GLY A 134 6.50 1.28 21.49
N SER A 135 7.43 1.29 20.54
CA SER A 135 8.86 1.33 20.87
C SER A 135 9.33 2.67 21.46
N LYS A 136 8.52 3.74 21.33
CA LYS A 136 8.76 5.09 21.85
C LYS A 136 10.06 5.75 21.37
N VAL A 137 10.75 5.16 20.38
CA VAL A 137 11.96 5.74 19.76
C VAL A 137 11.59 6.93 18.89
N HIS A 138 10.49 6.82 18.13
CA HIS A 138 9.91 7.91 17.37
C HIS A 138 8.64 8.45 18.07
N PRO A 139 8.34 9.77 18.00
CA PRO A 139 7.14 10.33 18.63
C PRO A 139 5.79 9.74 18.18
N GLY A 140 5.75 9.06 17.03
CA GLY A 140 4.57 8.34 16.53
C GLY A 140 4.55 6.85 16.88
N GLN A 141 5.27 6.44 17.94
CA GLN A 141 5.37 5.06 18.42
C GLN A 141 5.02 4.96 19.90
N GLU A 142 3.99 5.65 20.33
CA GLU A 142 3.50 5.57 21.71
C GLU A 142 2.68 4.30 21.98
N ARG A 143 2.11 3.71 20.93
CA ARG A 143 1.15 2.58 20.98
C ARG A 143 1.05 1.89 19.61
N PRO A 144 0.30 0.78 19.49
CA PRO A 144 0.07 0.10 18.21
C PRO A 144 -0.56 0.98 17.14
N HIS A 145 -0.03 0.83 15.91
CA HIS A 145 -0.46 1.50 14.69
C HIS A 145 -0.38 0.53 13.48
N VAL A 146 -1.36 -0.38 13.38
CA VAL A 146 -1.44 -1.31 12.24
C VAL A 146 -1.62 -0.52 10.94
N HIS A 147 -0.66 -0.63 10.03
CA HIS A 147 -0.64 0.11 8.77
C HIS A 147 -0.80 -0.79 7.54
N TYR A 148 -0.63 -2.10 7.67
CA TYR A 148 -0.72 -3.05 6.56
C TYR A 148 -1.42 -4.33 7.00
N THR A 149 -2.27 -4.88 6.14
CA THR A 149 -3.00 -6.15 6.32
C THR A 149 -3.19 -6.79 4.95
N ASP A 150 -2.38 -7.79 4.60
CA ASP A 150 -2.46 -8.45 3.30
C ASP A 150 -2.01 -9.92 3.38
N LEU A 151 -2.19 -10.66 2.30
CA LEU A 151 -1.92 -12.09 2.26
C LEU A 151 -0.42 -12.41 2.12
N THR A 152 0.01 -13.45 2.82
CA THR A 152 1.25 -14.16 2.54
C THR A 152 1.06 -15.11 1.33
N PRO A 153 2.13 -15.62 0.71
CA PRO A 153 2.03 -16.54 -0.43
C PRO A 153 1.25 -17.83 -0.15
N ASP A 154 1.25 -18.29 1.10
CA ASP A 154 0.49 -19.45 1.61
C ASP A 154 -0.91 -19.09 2.10
N GLY A 155 -1.33 -17.83 1.90
CA GLY A 155 -2.67 -17.35 2.21
C GLY A 155 -2.92 -17.09 3.69
N ARG A 156 -1.90 -16.96 4.53
CA ARG A 156 -2.07 -16.38 5.87
C ARG A 156 -2.25 -14.87 5.76
N LEU A 157 -2.70 -14.22 6.82
CA LEU A 157 -2.72 -12.76 6.89
C LEU A 157 -1.43 -12.27 7.56
N VAL A 158 -0.73 -11.33 6.94
CA VAL A 158 0.42 -10.63 7.54
C VAL A 158 0.07 -9.17 7.78
N THR A 159 0.53 -8.64 8.91
CA THR A 159 0.34 -7.24 9.28
C THR A 159 1.64 -6.55 9.63
N CYS A 160 1.74 -5.26 9.32
CA CYS A 160 2.82 -4.41 9.81
C CYS A 160 2.25 -3.41 10.81
N ASP A 161 2.80 -3.42 12.02
CA ASP A 161 2.50 -2.46 13.07
C ASP A 161 3.63 -1.44 13.19
N LEU A 162 3.36 -0.24 12.70
CA LEU A 162 4.31 0.86 12.70
C LEU A 162 4.63 1.34 14.12
N GLY A 163 3.69 1.21 15.05
CA GLY A 163 3.83 1.68 16.42
C GLY A 163 4.72 0.77 17.26
N THR A 164 4.57 -0.55 17.12
CA THR A 164 5.31 -1.53 17.93
C THR A 164 6.57 -2.08 17.26
N ASP A 165 6.84 -1.73 16.01
CA ASP A 165 7.92 -2.32 15.21
C ASP A 165 7.74 -3.83 14.98
N GLU A 166 6.50 -4.29 14.78
CA GLU A 166 6.16 -5.71 14.70
C GLU A 166 5.55 -6.10 13.34
N ILE A 167 5.99 -7.25 12.83
CA ILE A 167 5.34 -7.97 11.73
C ILE A 167 4.65 -9.19 12.33
N THR A 168 3.34 -9.26 12.22
CA THR A 168 2.51 -10.32 12.82
C THR A 168 1.87 -11.16 11.74
N VAL A 169 1.81 -12.48 11.96
CA VAL A 169 1.19 -13.44 11.03
C VAL A 169 0.02 -14.11 11.73
N TYR A 170 -1.11 -14.19 11.03
CA TYR A 170 -2.35 -14.80 11.49
C TYR A 170 -2.85 -15.86 10.52
N ASP A 171 -3.39 -16.94 11.05
CA ASP A 171 -4.29 -17.82 10.30
C ASP A 171 -5.68 -17.20 10.20
N VAL A 172 -6.33 -17.40 9.06
CA VAL A 172 -7.71 -16.99 8.80
C VAL A 172 -8.59 -18.24 8.90
N VAL A 173 -9.39 -18.33 9.96
CA VAL A 173 -10.06 -19.57 10.38
C VAL A 173 -11.59 -19.45 10.29
N GLY A 174 -12.21 -20.48 9.70
CA GLY A 174 -13.65 -20.65 9.65
C GLY A 174 -14.37 -19.70 8.68
N GLU A 175 -15.69 -19.82 8.62
CA GLU A 175 -16.54 -19.08 7.66
C GLU A 175 -16.64 -17.57 7.95
N GLU A 176 -16.27 -17.16 9.16
CA GLU A 176 -16.28 -15.76 9.59
C GLU A 176 -14.89 -15.11 9.49
N GLY A 177 -13.88 -15.85 9.04
CA GLY A 177 -12.52 -15.32 8.82
C GLY A 177 -11.82 -14.89 10.10
N LYS A 178 -12.04 -15.62 11.21
CA LYS A 178 -11.45 -15.28 12.51
C LYS A 178 -9.93 -15.37 12.47
N LEU A 179 -9.26 -14.36 13.01
CA LEU A 179 -7.80 -14.32 13.01
C LEU A 179 -7.22 -15.05 14.21
N SER A 180 -6.30 -15.97 13.97
CA SER A 180 -5.57 -16.71 15.01
C SER A 180 -4.08 -16.43 14.90
N LEU A 181 -3.46 -15.92 15.97
CA LEU A 181 -2.05 -15.55 15.97
C LEU A 181 -1.16 -16.78 15.71
N VAL A 182 -0.27 -16.67 14.72
CA VAL A 182 0.70 -17.71 14.35
C VAL A 182 2.08 -17.35 14.85
N SER A 183 2.55 -16.16 14.48
CA SER A 183 3.88 -15.71 14.84
C SER A 183 3.99 -14.19 14.84
N LEU A 184 5.06 -13.71 15.47
CA LEU A 184 5.39 -12.30 15.55
C LEU A 184 6.90 -12.15 15.38
N TYR A 185 7.31 -11.23 14.53
CA TYR A 185 8.69 -10.84 14.32
C TYR A 185 8.86 -9.37 14.74
N ARG A 186 9.85 -9.10 15.61
CA ARG A 186 10.19 -7.74 16.05
C ARG A 186 11.32 -7.17 15.22
N MET A 187 11.06 -6.04 14.59
CA MET A 187 12.07 -5.24 13.90
C MET A 187 12.88 -4.42 14.93
N PRO A 188 14.04 -3.87 14.56
CA PRO A 188 14.76 -2.93 15.42
C PRO A 188 13.86 -1.76 15.84
N ALA A 189 13.96 -1.36 17.10
CA ALA A 189 13.16 -0.26 17.64
C ALA A 189 13.41 1.05 16.86
N GLY A 190 12.33 1.76 16.51
CA GLY A 190 12.39 2.98 15.70
C GLY A 190 12.29 2.75 14.19
N THR A 191 12.00 1.54 13.73
CA THR A 191 11.85 1.23 12.30
C THR A 191 10.60 1.86 11.72
N GLY A 192 9.47 1.75 12.42
CA GLY A 192 8.15 2.11 11.94
C GLY A 192 7.73 1.25 10.75
N VAL A 193 7.68 -0.09 10.90
CA VAL A 193 7.37 -0.98 9.78
C VAL A 193 5.99 -0.68 9.20
N ARG A 194 5.95 -0.32 7.91
CA ARG A 194 4.77 0.30 7.29
C ARG A 194 4.07 -0.65 6.33
N HIS A 195 4.73 -1.02 5.24
CA HIS A 195 4.22 -1.93 4.20
C HIS A 195 5.23 -3.07 3.96
N LEU A 196 4.77 -4.15 3.34
CA LEU A 196 5.59 -5.28 2.93
C LEU A 196 5.22 -5.75 1.52
N THR A 197 6.15 -6.35 0.79
CA THR A 197 5.87 -7.08 -0.45
C THR A 197 6.67 -8.38 -0.51
N PHE A 198 6.13 -9.42 -1.14
CA PHE A 198 6.80 -10.71 -1.30
C PHE A 198 7.51 -10.81 -2.65
N HIS A 199 8.67 -11.44 -2.65
CA HIS A 199 9.31 -11.91 -3.88
C HIS A 199 8.47 -13.00 -4.55
N PRO A 200 8.42 -13.12 -5.89
CA PRO A 200 7.64 -14.14 -6.60
C PRO A 200 7.97 -15.59 -6.22
N ASN A 201 9.10 -15.83 -5.57
CA ASN A 201 9.48 -17.16 -5.07
C ASN A 201 8.76 -17.55 -3.76
N GLY A 202 8.01 -16.63 -3.14
CA GLY A 202 7.26 -16.82 -1.91
C GLY A 202 8.09 -16.97 -0.62
N LYS A 203 9.42 -16.98 -0.73
CA LYS A 203 10.34 -17.27 0.39
C LYS A 203 11.03 -16.03 0.95
N ILE A 204 10.95 -14.91 0.23
CA ILE A 204 11.56 -13.64 0.61
C ILE A 204 10.47 -12.57 0.63
N ALA A 205 10.55 -11.69 1.63
CA ALA A 205 9.76 -10.48 1.71
C ALA A 205 10.67 -9.27 1.90
N TYR A 206 10.15 -8.09 1.52
CA TYR A 206 10.79 -6.80 1.71
C TYR A 206 9.85 -5.95 2.54
N ALA A 207 10.31 -5.46 3.69
CA ALA A 207 9.53 -4.60 4.58
C ALA A 207 10.12 -3.19 4.59
N ILE A 208 9.29 -2.17 4.44
CA ILE A 208 9.71 -0.76 4.47
C ILE A 208 9.47 -0.17 5.87
N GLY A 209 10.51 0.44 6.43
CA GLY A 209 10.44 1.20 7.68
C GLY A 209 10.22 2.69 7.41
N GLU A 210 9.08 3.22 7.83
CA GLU A 210 8.71 4.63 7.66
C GLU A 210 9.69 5.56 8.37
N PHE A 211 9.92 5.33 9.66
CA PHE A 211 10.70 6.22 10.51
C PHE A 211 12.21 6.03 10.34
N SER A 212 12.65 4.80 10.05
CA SER A 212 14.05 4.54 9.74
C SER A 212 14.44 4.93 8.31
N SER A 213 13.47 5.00 7.38
CA SER A 213 13.71 5.12 5.94
C SER A 213 14.67 4.04 5.44
N THR A 214 14.28 2.80 5.69
CA THR A 214 15.03 1.60 5.30
C THR A 214 14.11 0.56 4.67
N VAL A 215 14.71 -0.33 3.89
CA VAL A 215 14.10 -1.59 3.47
C VAL A 215 14.86 -2.73 4.15
N THR A 216 14.13 -3.61 4.83
CA THR A 216 14.66 -4.85 5.39
C THR A 216 14.24 -6.04 4.53
N VAL A 217 15.24 -6.81 4.10
CA VAL A 217 15.02 -8.10 3.43
C VAL A 217 14.80 -9.17 4.50
N LEU A 218 13.70 -9.91 4.35
CA LEU A 218 13.26 -10.94 5.28
C LEU A 218 13.16 -12.28 4.56
N SER A 219 13.67 -13.34 5.17
CA SER A 219 13.27 -14.71 4.83
C SER A 219 11.91 -15.03 5.44
N TYR A 220 11.11 -15.82 4.73
CA TYR A 220 9.80 -16.30 5.17
C TYR A 220 9.79 -17.83 5.21
N ASN A 221 9.47 -18.39 6.38
CA ASN A 221 9.22 -19.81 6.57
C ASN A 221 7.70 -20.04 6.57
N GLU A 222 7.19 -20.57 5.47
CA GLU A 222 5.77 -20.88 5.24
C GLU A 222 5.19 -21.86 6.29
N GLU A 223 5.90 -22.95 6.58
CA GLU A 223 5.43 -23.97 7.53
C GLU A 223 5.12 -23.40 8.92
N LYS A 224 5.92 -22.43 9.36
CA LYS A 224 5.81 -21.81 10.69
C LYS A 224 5.20 -20.41 10.65
N GLY A 225 4.94 -19.86 9.45
CA GLY A 225 4.56 -18.46 9.25
C GLY A 225 5.52 -17.47 9.89
N ARG A 226 6.84 -17.68 9.84
CA ARG A 226 7.85 -16.88 10.56
C ARG A 226 8.77 -16.11 9.64
N PHE A 227 9.12 -14.89 10.05
CA PHE A 227 10.12 -14.06 9.39
C PHE A 227 11.47 -14.08 10.12
N ALA A 228 12.55 -13.87 9.36
CA ALA A 228 13.86 -13.55 9.90
C ALA A 228 14.60 -12.59 8.96
N ALA A 229 15.18 -11.52 9.51
CA ALA A 229 15.95 -10.54 8.73
C ALA A 229 17.25 -11.11 8.18
N LEU A 230 17.56 -10.67 6.96
CA LEU A 230 18.78 -11.00 6.23
C LEU A 230 19.69 -9.77 6.10
N GLU A 231 19.10 -8.63 5.73
CA GLU A 231 19.81 -7.35 5.61
C GLU A 231 18.85 -6.16 5.68
N THR A 232 19.39 -4.97 5.92
CA THR A 232 18.65 -3.72 5.93
C THR A 232 19.46 -2.66 5.19
N ILE A 233 18.83 -1.96 4.24
CA ILE A 233 19.47 -0.93 3.40
C ILE A 233 18.67 0.38 3.51
N SER A 234 19.35 1.53 3.49
CA SER A 234 18.74 2.87 3.46
C SER A 234 17.99 3.13 2.15
N THR A 235 16.87 3.85 2.22
CA THR A 235 16.13 4.40 1.07
C THR A 235 16.55 5.83 0.71
N LEU A 236 17.53 6.38 1.42
CA LEU A 236 17.96 7.77 1.32
C LEU A 236 19.46 7.85 1.01
N PRO A 237 19.92 8.96 0.39
CA PRO A 237 21.35 9.26 0.27
C PRO A 237 22.04 9.24 1.65
N VAL A 238 23.31 8.87 1.68
CA VAL A 238 24.09 8.72 2.92
C VAL A 238 24.20 10.02 3.72
N ASP A 239 24.12 11.16 3.03
CA ASP A 239 24.28 12.52 3.53
C ASP A 239 22.94 13.25 3.74
N PHE A 240 21.81 12.55 3.64
CA PHE A 240 20.51 13.19 3.86
C PHE A 240 20.22 13.40 5.35
N GLU A 241 20.12 14.66 5.75
CA GLU A 241 19.84 15.10 7.13
C GLU A 241 18.38 15.56 7.36
N GLY A 242 17.52 15.47 6.35
CA GLY A 242 16.12 15.88 6.44
C GLY A 242 15.21 14.86 7.13
N THR A 243 13.91 15.11 7.06
CA THR A 243 12.88 14.22 7.64
C THR A 243 12.87 12.85 6.94
N LYS A 244 13.01 11.79 7.74
CA LYS A 244 12.87 10.39 7.31
C LYS A 244 11.40 9.99 7.32
N SER A 245 10.87 9.58 6.18
CA SER A 245 9.46 9.17 6.07
C SER A 245 9.23 8.34 4.82
N ALA A 246 9.71 7.10 4.82
CA ALA A 246 9.45 6.17 3.72
C ALA A 246 7.96 5.77 3.66
N SER A 247 7.44 5.39 2.49
CA SER A 247 6.00 5.16 2.31
C SER A 247 5.67 3.87 1.54
N ALA A 248 5.57 3.91 0.22
CA ALA A 248 5.18 2.76 -0.58
C ALA A 248 6.40 1.92 -0.99
N LEU A 249 6.16 0.63 -1.19
CA LEU A 249 7.15 -0.36 -1.61
C LEU A 249 6.53 -1.24 -2.69
N ARG A 250 7.18 -1.36 -3.85
CA ARG A 250 6.69 -2.17 -4.97
C ARG A 250 7.84 -2.96 -5.59
N LEU A 251 7.61 -4.24 -5.84
CA LEU A 251 8.54 -5.13 -6.53
C LEU A 251 8.02 -5.40 -7.95
N SER A 252 8.90 -5.40 -8.94
CA SER A 252 8.53 -5.81 -10.30
C SER A 252 8.13 -7.28 -10.34
N SER A 253 7.22 -7.64 -11.24
CA SER A 253 6.67 -8.98 -11.43
C SER A 253 7.72 -10.07 -11.68
N ASP A 254 8.86 -9.70 -12.29
CA ASP A 254 10.02 -10.58 -12.51
C ASP A 254 10.91 -10.76 -11.26
N GLY A 255 10.62 -10.04 -10.18
CA GLY A 255 11.37 -10.07 -8.93
C GLY A 255 12.73 -9.36 -9.00
N ALA A 256 13.07 -8.69 -10.11
CA ALA A 256 14.42 -8.17 -10.35
C ALA A 256 14.68 -6.77 -9.79
N PHE A 257 13.63 -5.95 -9.59
CA PHE A 257 13.79 -4.58 -9.11
C PHE A 257 12.75 -4.20 -8.06
N LEU A 258 13.22 -3.57 -6.98
CA LEU A 258 12.41 -3.07 -5.88
C LEU A 258 12.45 -1.55 -5.85
N TYR A 259 11.32 -0.93 -5.57
CA TYR A 259 11.15 0.52 -5.56
C TYR A 259 10.55 0.95 -4.22
N ALA A 260 11.09 2.01 -3.63
CA ALA A 260 10.63 2.56 -2.35
C ALA A 260 10.44 4.07 -2.44
N SER A 261 9.28 4.59 -2.02
CA SER A 261 9.05 6.04 -2.00
C SER A 261 9.44 6.67 -0.66
N ASN A 262 9.98 7.88 -0.70
CA ASN A 262 10.32 8.68 0.47
C ASN A 262 9.58 10.00 0.45
N ARG A 263 8.77 10.25 1.48
CA ARG A 263 8.21 11.57 1.80
C ARG A 263 9.28 12.42 2.48
N GLY A 264 9.22 13.73 2.27
CA GLY A 264 10.27 14.64 2.74
C GLY A 264 11.43 14.74 1.76
N HIS A 265 12.12 13.63 1.47
CA HIS A 265 13.12 13.63 0.39
C HIS A 265 12.49 13.70 -1.01
N ASN A 266 11.21 13.30 -1.14
CA ASN A 266 10.40 13.37 -2.35
C ASN A 266 11.06 12.63 -3.53
N SER A 267 11.29 11.33 -3.32
CA SER A 267 12.02 10.47 -4.26
C SER A 267 11.52 9.03 -4.29
N ILE A 268 11.88 8.31 -5.35
CA ILE A 268 11.87 6.83 -5.42
C ILE A 268 13.32 6.33 -5.34
N ALA A 269 13.61 5.49 -4.35
CA ALA A 269 14.83 4.67 -4.31
C ALA A 269 14.61 3.40 -5.13
N ILE A 270 15.62 3.03 -5.93
CA ILE A 270 15.57 1.89 -6.85
C ILE A 270 16.65 0.91 -6.43
N TYR A 271 16.26 -0.35 -6.25
CA TYR A 271 17.18 -1.43 -5.93
C TYR A 271 17.14 -2.51 -6.99
N SER A 272 18.32 -3.02 -7.37
CA SER A 272 18.42 -4.32 -8.02
C SER A 272 18.28 -5.42 -6.97
N VAL A 273 17.67 -6.54 -7.36
CA VAL A 273 17.41 -7.68 -6.50
C VAL A 273 18.22 -8.88 -7.01
N SER A 274 18.93 -9.53 -6.11
CA SER A 274 19.68 -10.75 -6.45
C SER A 274 18.75 -11.86 -6.94
N PRO A 275 19.23 -12.83 -7.76
CA PRO A 275 18.37 -13.88 -8.32
C PRO A 275 17.58 -14.74 -7.31
N LEU A 276 18.09 -14.85 -6.07
CA LEU A 276 17.40 -15.57 -4.99
C LEU A 276 16.47 -14.67 -4.16
N GLY A 277 16.47 -13.37 -4.41
CA GLY A 277 15.75 -12.35 -3.65
C GLY A 277 16.43 -11.94 -2.33
N THR A 278 17.40 -12.71 -1.84
CA THR A 278 17.97 -12.58 -0.48
C THR A 278 18.84 -11.34 -0.26
N LYS A 279 19.20 -10.65 -1.33
CA LYS A 279 19.94 -9.39 -1.31
C LYS A 279 19.36 -8.35 -2.27
N ILE A 280 19.47 -7.08 -1.91
CA ILE A 280 19.17 -5.90 -2.71
C ILE A 280 20.38 -4.94 -2.74
N THR A 281 20.57 -4.24 -3.85
CA THR A 281 21.62 -3.22 -4.01
C THR A 281 20.96 -1.92 -4.45
N LEU A 282 21.22 -0.83 -3.73
CA LEU A 282 20.70 0.50 -4.10
C LEU A 282 21.41 0.97 -5.36
N GLU A 283 20.66 1.18 -6.43
CA GLU A 283 21.17 1.56 -7.74
C GLU A 283 21.04 3.08 -7.97
N ASP A 284 19.90 3.66 -7.59
CA ASP A 284 19.61 5.08 -7.83
C ASP A 284 18.52 5.62 -6.89
N ILE A 285 18.46 6.95 -6.76
CA ILE A 285 17.41 7.67 -6.04
C ILE A 285 16.95 8.84 -6.91
N VAL A 286 15.73 8.74 -7.45
CA VAL A 286 15.19 9.70 -8.43
C VAL A 286 14.14 10.58 -7.78
N LYS A 287 14.22 11.91 -7.99
CA LYS A 287 13.20 12.87 -7.53
C LYS A 287 11.87 12.62 -8.24
N THR A 288 10.76 12.76 -7.51
CA THR A 288 9.42 12.45 -8.04
C THR A 288 8.69 13.64 -8.65
N GLU A 289 9.27 14.84 -8.60
CA GLU A 289 8.69 16.08 -9.14
C GLU A 289 7.36 16.48 -8.47
N GLY A 290 7.27 16.28 -7.16
CA GLY A 290 6.15 16.71 -6.32
C GLY A 290 6.41 16.41 -4.85
N ASP A 291 5.51 16.82 -3.96
CA ASP A 291 5.68 16.73 -2.51
C ASP A 291 4.87 15.59 -1.89
N THR A 292 5.52 14.81 -1.02
CA THR A 292 4.91 13.69 -0.31
C THR A 292 4.40 12.59 -1.28
N PRO A 293 5.32 11.89 -1.99
CA PRO A 293 4.98 10.74 -2.86
C PRO A 293 4.51 9.54 -2.02
N ARG A 294 3.25 9.58 -1.59
CA ARG A 294 2.68 8.65 -0.60
C ARG A 294 2.41 7.27 -1.18
N ASP A 295 2.06 7.19 -2.47
CA ASP A 295 1.94 5.93 -3.18
C ASP A 295 2.36 6.08 -4.64
N PHE A 296 2.78 4.95 -5.19
CA PHE A 296 3.07 4.81 -6.60
C PHE A 296 2.77 3.38 -7.03
N ASN A 297 2.58 3.18 -8.32
CA ASN A 297 2.37 1.85 -8.87
C ASN A 297 2.93 1.74 -10.29
N PHE A 298 3.15 0.51 -10.72
CA PHE A 298 3.44 0.21 -12.12
C PHE A 298 2.18 0.39 -12.97
N ASN A 299 2.33 0.59 -14.28
CA ASN A 299 1.24 0.30 -15.21
C ASN A 299 1.11 -1.22 -15.45
N SER A 300 0.14 -1.67 -16.24
CA SER A 300 -0.11 -3.12 -16.44
C SER A 300 1.08 -3.88 -17.04
N THR A 301 1.90 -3.23 -17.86
CA THR A 301 3.07 -3.83 -18.53
C THR A 301 4.36 -3.68 -17.75
N GLU A 302 4.34 -2.95 -16.62
CA GLU A 302 5.50 -2.52 -15.83
C GLU A 302 6.58 -1.76 -16.63
N ASP A 303 6.18 -1.10 -17.72
CA ASP A 303 7.03 -0.20 -18.50
C ASP A 303 6.98 1.24 -17.95
N PHE A 304 6.03 1.55 -17.07
CA PHE A 304 5.87 2.86 -16.45
C PHE A 304 5.67 2.75 -14.93
N ILE A 305 6.09 3.79 -14.22
CA ILE A 305 5.76 4.05 -12.82
C ILE A 305 4.99 5.37 -12.75
N ILE A 306 3.88 5.34 -12.01
CA ILE A 306 2.99 6.49 -11.79
C ILE A 306 3.02 6.83 -10.30
N VAL A 307 3.36 8.07 -9.96
CA VAL A 307 3.56 8.53 -8.58
C VAL A 307 2.53 9.59 -8.24
N ALA A 308 1.76 9.40 -7.17
CA ALA A 308 0.85 10.41 -6.63
C ALA A 308 1.51 11.20 -5.51
N HIS A 309 1.37 12.52 -5.55
CA HIS A 309 1.88 13.44 -4.54
C HIS A 309 0.73 14.02 -3.74
N GLN A 310 0.74 13.75 -2.45
CA GLN A 310 -0.34 14.12 -1.56
C GLN A 310 -0.47 15.65 -1.40
N ASP A 311 0.66 16.34 -1.19
CA ASP A 311 0.61 17.72 -0.68
C ASP A 311 0.64 18.76 -1.81
N SER A 312 1.21 18.41 -2.97
CA SER A 312 1.35 19.24 -4.17
C SER A 312 0.30 18.99 -5.26
N ASP A 313 -0.70 18.13 -5.02
CA ASP A 313 -1.84 17.89 -5.92
C ASP A 313 -1.47 17.52 -7.38
N ASN A 314 -0.41 16.73 -7.57
CA ASN A 314 0.03 16.31 -8.89
C ASN A 314 0.45 14.83 -8.96
N ILE A 315 0.43 14.28 -10.16
CA ILE A 315 0.98 12.97 -10.53
C ILE A 315 2.16 13.19 -11.48
N SER A 316 3.22 12.39 -11.28
CA SER A 316 4.30 12.25 -12.25
C SER A 316 4.31 10.85 -12.87
N LEU A 317 4.77 10.80 -14.12
CA LEU A 317 4.88 9.61 -14.94
C LEU A 317 6.35 9.39 -15.31
N PHE A 318 6.86 8.21 -15.01
CA PHE A 318 8.18 7.76 -15.39
C PHE A 318 8.10 6.56 -16.31
N ARG A 319 8.95 6.52 -17.34
CA ARG A 319 9.24 5.29 -18.07
C ARG A 319 10.29 4.49 -17.32
N ARG A 320 10.01 3.22 -17.09
CA ARG A 320 10.93 2.24 -16.48
C ARG A 320 11.73 1.52 -17.55
N ASN A 321 13.04 1.45 -17.38
CA ASN A 321 13.87 0.51 -18.11
C ASN A 321 13.82 -0.85 -17.39
N ARG A 322 13.13 -1.84 -17.98
CA ARG A 322 12.97 -3.17 -17.36
C ARG A 322 14.29 -3.91 -17.11
N LYS A 323 15.35 -3.62 -17.87
CA LYS A 323 16.65 -4.29 -17.73
C LYS A 323 17.50 -3.71 -16.61
N THR A 324 17.38 -2.40 -16.36
CA THR A 324 18.23 -1.69 -15.40
C THR A 324 17.46 -1.17 -14.20
N GLY A 325 16.13 -1.25 -14.21
CA GLY A 325 15.23 -0.70 -13.20
C GLY A 325 15.07 0.82 -13.24
N MET A 326 15.93 1.53 -13.98
CA MET A 326 16.03 2.99 -13.95
C MET A 326 14.78 3.70 -14.48
N LEU A 327 14.54 4.90 -13.96
CA LEU A 327 13.36 5.71 -14.27
C LEU A 327 13.75 6.94 -15.09
N THR A 328 12.94 7.26 -16.09
CA THR A 328 13.07 8.48 -16.89
C THR A 328 11.75 9.24 -16.85
N LEU A 329 11.77 10.49 -16.36
CA LEU A 329 10.59 11.34 -16.31
C LEU A 329 10.02 11.56 -17.71
N LYS A 330 8.70 11.39 -17.86
CA LYS A 330 7.96 11.62 -19.10
C LYS A 330 6.96 12.76 -18.99
N GLN A 331 6.29 12.83 -17.85
CA GLN A 331 5.36 13.90 -17.55
C GLN A 331 5.40 14.20 -16.05
N LYS A 332 5.23 15.46 -15.71
CA LYS A 332 4.99 15.94 -14.36
C LYS A 332 3.81 16.90 -14.36
N ASP A 333 3.36 17.29 -13.18
CA ASP A 333 2.30 18.29 -12.98
C ASP A 333 0.95 17.91 -13.60
N PHE A 334 0.70 16.61 -13.80
CA PHE A 334 -0.65 16.14 -14.11
C PHE A 334 -1.51 16.30 -12.85
N TYR A 335 -2.44 17.26 -12.87
CA TYR A 335 -3.25 17.59 -11.70
C TYR A 335 -4.00 16.37 -11.17
N SER A 336 -3.95 16.17 -9.85
CA SER A 336 -4.72 15.18 -9.11
C SER A 336 -4.79 15.61 -7.64
N PRO A 337 -5.97 15.99 -7.12
CA PRO A 337 -6.06 16.55 -5.77
C PRO A 337 -5.79 15.48 -4.71
N GLU A 338 -4.89 15.78 -3.78
CA GLU A 338 -4.64 15.02 -2.54
C GLU A 338 -4.38 13.52 -2.74
N GLY A 339 -3.76 13.12 -3.86
CA GLY A 339 -3.60 11.72 -4.24
C GLY A 339 -2.69 10.93 -3.29
N THR A 340 -3.19 9.80 -2.76
CA THR A 340 -2.44 8.93 -1.82
C THR A 340 -2.46 7.45 -2.18
N CYS A 341 -3.18 7.04 -3.22
CA CYS A 341 -3.22 5.65 -3.68
C CYS A 341 -3.35 5.61 -5.21
N ILE A 342 -2.50 4.82 -5.87
CA ILE A 342 -2.54 4.58 -7.33
C ILE A 342 -2.87 3.10 -7.59
N LEU A 343 -3.93 2.86 -8.35
CA LEU A 343 -4.37 1.50 -8.70
C LEU A 343 -4.63 1.38 -10.21
N PRO A 344 -3.76 0.66 -10.95
CA PRO A 344 -4.00 0.28 -12.33
C PRO A 344 -5.22 -0.64 -12.41
N THR A 345 -6.09 -0.40 -13.40
CA THR A 345 -7.33 -1.16 -13.51
C THR A 345 -7.27 -2.27 -14.54
N LEU A 346 -6.42 -2.17 -15.56
CA LEU A 346 -6.19 -3.20 -16.58
C LEU A 346 -4.82 -3.07 -17.20
#